data_AF-A0A914EDJ1-F1
#
_entry.id   AF-A0A914EDJ1-F1
#
_cell.length_a   1.000
_cell.length_b   1.000
_cell.length_c   1.000
_cell.angle_alpha   90.00
_cell.angle_beta   90.00
_cell.angle_gamma   90.00
#
_symmetry.space_group_name_H-M   'P 1'
#
loop_
_entity.id
_entity.type
_entity.pdbx_description
1 polymer ?
#
loop_
_entity_poly.entity_id
_entity_poly.type
_entity_poly.pdbx_seq_one_letter_code
_entity_poly.pdbx_strand_id
1 'polypeptide(L)'
;MLFGRHIRLTPEEFGKDYKSKMPNGQLPVLEVDGKLLPESMAIFRYLGRKFGLAGKDEWEEAQIDALCDSYLDFMQEKPAFRLVATLGEAEKEALMKEKFVPATEKYFPIYKKYLAEAANGFFFKCGPTWFDFYLAEMHDSFNNYIPDFYQNHPEFKAHSEKVHSLQQLQNYLKTRPETKH
;
A
#
# COMPACT_ATOMS: atom_id res chain seq x y z
N MET A 1 -5.74 -25.10 -5.80
CA MET A 1 -4.67 -24.20 -6.29
C MET A 1 -5.22 -22.78 -6.29
N LEU A 2 -4.58 -21.83 -5.60
CA LEU A 2 -5.09 -20.47 -5.36
C LEU A 2 -4.34 -19.38 -6.17
N PHE A 3 -3.73 -19.73 -7.29
CA PHE A 3 -3.19 -18.73 -8.21
C PHE A 3 -4.25 -18.36 -9.24
N GLY A 4 -5.15 -17.47 -8.83
CA GLY A 4 -6.03 -16.77 -9.76
C GLY A 4 -5.21 -16.00 -10.78
N ARG A 5 -5.70 -15.92 -12.01
CA ARG A 5 -5.09 -15.15 -13.09
C ARG A 5 -4.92 -13.69 -12.63
N HIS A 6 -3.71 -13.13 -12.73
CA HIS A 6 -3.51 -11.69 -12.56
C HIS A 6 -4.00 -10.98 -13.81
N ILE A 7 -5.21 -10.43 -13.77
CA ILE A 7 -5.81 -9.68 -14.87
C ILE A 7 -5.45 -8.20 -14.70
N ARG A 8 -4.80 -7.63 -15.71
CA ARG A 8 -4.51 -6.20 -15.81
C ARG A 8 -5.30 -5.66 -16.99
N LEU A 9 -6.03 -4.57 -16.77
CA LEU A 9 -6.88 -3.94 -17.78
C LEU A 9 -6.37 -2.54 -18.06
N THR A 10 -6.32 -2.18 -19.33
CA THR A 10 -6.22 -0.78 -19.74
C THR A 10 -7.50 -0.02 -19.35
N PRO A 11 -7.46 1.32 -19.25
CA PRO A 11 -8.66 2.12 -18.99
C PRO A 11 -9.79 1.86 -20.01
N GLU A 12 -9.44 1.60 -21.27
CA GLU A 12 -10.40 1.29 -22.34
C GLU A 12 -11.08 -0.07 -22.12
N GLU A 13 -10.29 -1.13 -21.93
CA GLU A 13 -10.82 -2.48 -21.64
C GLU A 13 -11.70 -2.46 -20.38
N PHE A 14 -11.25 -1.77 -19.33
CA PHE A 14 -12.05 -1.64 -18.11
C PHE A 14 -13.39 -0.95 -18.38
N GLY A 15 -13.37 0.22 -19.04
CA GLY A 15 -14.57 1.01 -19.31
C GLY A 15 -15.58 0.29 -20.19
N LYS A 16 -15.11 -0.41 -21.23
CA LYS A 16 -15.95 -1.05 -22.24
C LYS A 16 -16.49 -2.40 -21.77
N ASP A 17 -15.63 -3.26 -21.22
CA ASP A 17 -15.94 -4.69 -21.10
C ASP A 17 -16.08 -5.18 -19.65
N TYR A 18 -15.60 -4.43 -18.66
CA TYR A 18 -15.53 -4.90 -17.27
C TYR A 18 -16.27 -4.04 -16.25
N LYS A 19 -16.38 -2.72 -16.45
CA LYS A 19 -16.90 -1.79 -15.43
C LYS A 19 -18.29 -2.19 -14.93
N SER A 20 -19.21 -2.54 -15.83
CA SER A 20 -20.57 -2.98 -15.48
C SER A 20 -20.64 -4.35 -14.80
N LYS A 21 -19.56 -5.14 -14.86
CA LYS A 21 -19.47 -6.48 -14.25
C LYS A 21 -18.87 -6.44 -12.84
N MET A 22 -18.21 -5.34 -12.45
CA MET A 22 -17.61 -5.22 -11.13
C MET A 22 -18.68 -4.81 -10.10
N PRO A 23 -18.68 -5.38 -8.86
CA PRO A 23 -19.72 -5.12 -7.87
C PRO A 23 -19.98 -3.63 -7.59
N ASN A 24 -18.90 -2.84 -7.48
CA ASN A 24 -18.96 -1.40 -7.21
C ASN A 24 -18.60 -0.55 -8.44
N GLY A 25 -18.53 -1.15 -9.63
CA GLY A 25 -18.08 -0.45 -10.84
C GLY A 25 -16.64 0.05 -10.78
N GLN A 26 -15.82 -0.54 -9.91
CA GLN A 26 -14.44 -0.14 -9.60
C GLN A 26 -13.51 -1.36 -9.50
N LEU A 27 -12.21 -1.11 -9.61
CA LEU A 27 -11.11 -2.04 -9.32
C LEU A 27 -10.33 -1.53 -8.11
N PRO A 28 -9.63 -2.40 -7.36
CA PRO A 28 -9.47 -3.84 -7.59
C PRO A 28 -10.67 -4.69 -7.16
N VAL A 29 -10.75 -5.90 -7.73
CA VAL A 29 -11.69 -6.97 -7.33
C VAL A 29 -10.93 -8.29 -7.27
N LEU A 30 -11.10 -9.03 -6.18
CA LEU A 30 -10.63 -10.41 -6.04
C LEU A 30 -11.78 -11.37 -6.38
N GLU A 31 -11.50 -12.40 -7.16
CA GLU A 31 -12.44 -13.51 -7.40
C GLU A 31 -11.96 -14.78 -6.69
N VAL A 32 -12.82 -15.38 -5.86
CA VAL A 32 -12.57 -16.66 -5.19
C VAL A 32 -13.76 -17.58 -5.42
N ASP A 33 -13.55 -18.68 -6.15
CA ASP A 33 -14.59 -19.66 -6.47
C ASP A 33 -15.85 -19.02 -7.08
N GLY A 34 -15.65 -18.09 -8.02
CA GLY A 34 -16.71 -17.34 -8.70
C GLY A 34 -17.32 -16.20 -7.89
N LYS A 35 -16.89 -15.99 -6.64
CA LYS A 35 -17.37 -14.89 -5.77
C LYS A 35 -16.45 -13.69 -5.88
N LEU A 36 -17.03 -12.52 -6.16
CA LEU A 36 -16.31 -11.26 -6.29
C LEU A 36 -16.25 -10.51 -4.95
N LEU A 37 -15.06 -10.09 -4.56
CA LEU A 37 -14.77 -9.24 -3.40
C LEU A 37 -14.17 -7.91 -3.89
N PRO A 38 -14.92 -6.78 -3.86
CA PRO A 38 -14.37 -5.46 -4.17
C PRO A 38 -13.58 -4.90 -2.96
N GLU A 39 -13.03 -3.69 -3.14
CA GLU A 39 -12.29 -2.91 -2.14
C GLU A 39 -10.91 -3.48 -1.79
N SER A 40 -9.86 -2.71 -2.09
CA SER A 40 -8.47 -3.12 -1.88
C SER A 40 -8.20 -3.55 -0.44
N MET A 41 -8.69 -2.81 0.55
CA MET A 41 -8.45 -3.12 1.97
C MET A 41 -9.22 -4.35 2.44
N ALA A 42 -10.43 -4.59 1.90
CA ALA A 42 -11.15 -5.83 2.19
C ALA A 42 -10.42 -7.04 1.59
N ILE A 43 -9.86 -6.90 0.39
CA ILE A 43 -9.04 -7.92 -0.27
C ILE A 43 -7.77 -8.19 0.56
N PHE A 44 -7.05 -7.16 1.00
CA PHE A 44 -5.85 -7.31 1.83
C PHE A 44 -6.16 -8.04 3.14
N ARG A 45 -7.20 -7.65 3.87
CA ARG A 45 -7.62 -8.32 5.10
C ARG A 45 -8.03 -9.78 4.87
N TYR A 46 -8.81 -10.05 3.82
CA TYR A 46 -9.22 -11.42 3.48
C TYR A 46 -8.01 -12.32 3.18
N LEU A 47 -7.09 -11.87 2.33
CA LEU A 47 -5.88 -12.63 2.00
C LEU A 47 -4.94 -12.72 3.20
N GLY A 48 -4.84 -11.66 4.00
CA GLY A 48 -4.11 -11.61 5.25
C GLY A 48 -4.52 -12.72 6.20
N ARG A 49 -5.82 -12.82 6.52
CA ARG A 49 -6.37 -13.89 7.36
C ARG A 49 -6.14 -15.27 6.75
N LYS A 50 -6.38 -15.41 5.44
CA LYS A 50 -6.27 -16.68 4.72
C LYS A 50 -4.86 -17.27 4.73
N PHE A 51 -3.83 -16.42 4.75
CA PHE A 51 -2.43 -16.82 4.65
C PHE A 51 -1.62 -16.53 5.91
N GLY A 52 -2.25 -16.20 7.03
CA GLY A 52 -1.56 -15.98 8.32
C GLY A 52 -0.72 -14.71 8.35
N LEU A 53 -1.16 -13.66 7.65
CA LEU A 53 -0.52 -12.33 7.59
C LEU A 53 -1.40 -11.24 8.22
N ALA A 54 -2.39 -11.61 9.06
CA ALA A 54 -3.30 -10.67 9.72
C ALA A 54 -2.95 -10.38 11.18
N GLY A 55 -1.72 -10.70 11.61
CA GLY A 55 -1.33 -10.68 13.02
C GLY A 55 -1.51 -12.04 13.69
N LYS A 56 -1.08 -12.13 14.96
CA LYS A 56 -1.08 -13.39 15.72
C LYS A 56 -2.43 -13.73 16.38
N ASP A 57 -3.26 -12.72 16.63
CA ASP A 57 -4.55 -12.84 17.33
C ASP A 57 -5.50 -11.71 16.90
N GLU A 58 -6.76 -11.79 17.33
CA GLU A 58 -7.81 -10.83 16.97
C GLU A 58 -7.49 -9.40 17.43
N TRP A 59 -6.71 -9.24 18.50
CA TRP A 59 -6.33 -7.93 19.00
C TRP A 59 -5.26 -7.29 18.11
N GLU A 60 -4.22 -8.05 17.76
CA GLU A 60 -3.18 -7.58 16.85
C GLU A 60 -3.76 -7.31 15.46
N GLU A 61 -4.73 -8.10 15.01
CA GLU A 61 -5.49 -7.83 13.79
C GLU A 61 -6.23 -6.48 13.85
N ALA A 62 -6.94 -6.20 14.95
CA ALA A 62 -7.61 -4.91 15.14
C ALA A 62 -6.62 -3.73 15.19
N GLN A 63 -5.42 -3.93 15.75
CA GLN A 63 -4.37 -2.91 15.73
C GLN A 63 -3.84 -2.66 14.32
N ILE A 64 -3.66 -3.71 13.51
CA ILE A 64 -3.25 -3.60 12.11
C ILE A 64 -4.31 -2.82 11.32
N ASP A 65 -5.59 -3.14 11.52
CA ASP A 65 -6.70 -2.45 10.87
C ASP A 65 -6.75 -0.97 11.26
N ALA A 66 -6.60 -0.64 12.55
CA ALA A 66 -6.54 0.74 13.01
C ALA A 66 -5.35 1.52 12.43
N LEU A 67 -4.19 0.88 12.28
CA LEU A 67 -3.03 1.47 11.60
C LEU A 67 -3.31 1.73 10.13
N CYS A 68 -4.01 0.81 9.48
CA CYS A 68 -4.41 0.99 8.09
C CYS A 68 -5.39 2.13 7.92
N ASP A 69 -6.43 2.22 8.74
CA ASP A 69 -7.42 3.30 8.67
C ASP A 69 -6.74 4.66 8.90
N SER A 70 -5.85 4.76 9.87
CA SER A 70 -5.04 5.98 10.07
C SER A 70 -4.17 6.32 8.85
N TYR A 71 -3.70 5.31 8.11
CA TYR A 71 -2.91 5.54 6.90
C TYR A 71 -3.81 5.99 5.74
N LEU A 72 -5.02 5.46 5.64
CA LEU A 72 -6.00 5.92 4.67
C LEU A 72 -6.39 7.38 4.93
N ASP A 73 -6.57 7.79 6.18
CA ASP A 73 -6.79 9.20 6.53
C ASP A 73 -5.63 10.10 6.09
N PHE A 74 -4.38 9.66 6.34
CA PHE A 74 -3.20 10.32 5.79
C PHE A 74 -3.24 10.42 4.26
N MET A 75 -3.61 9.34 3.57
CA MET A 75 -3.71 9.30 2.10
C MET A 75 -4.76 10.26 1.53
N GLN A 76 -5.81 10.57 2.29
CA GLN A 76 -6.85 11.55 1.94
C GLN A 76 -6.41 13.00 2.21
N GLU A 77 -5.63 13.24 3.27
CA GLU A 77 -5.15 14.59 3.60
C GLU A 77 -4.04 15.07 2.65
N LYS A 78 -3.21 14.13 2.17
CA LYS A 78 -2.19 14.45 1.18
C LYS A 78 -2.77 14.53 -0.25
N PRO A 79 -2.06 15.19 -1.18
CA PRO A 79 -2.46 15.19 -2.58
C PRO A 79 -2.50 13.78 -3.19
N ALA A 80 -3.44 13.57 -4.10
CA ALA A 80 -3.44 12.37 -4.93
C ALA A 80 -2.21 12.37 -5.86
N PHE A 81 -1.44 11.27 -5.92
CA PHE A 81 -0.26 11.18 -6.79
C PHE A 81 -0.56 11.46 -8.25
N ARG A 82 -1.73 11.04 -8.73
CA ARG A 82 -2.18 11.34 -10.09
C ARG A 82 -2.30 12.83 -10.36
N LEU A 83 -2.72 13.62 -9.37
CA LEU A 83 -2.76 15.08 -9.47
C LEU A 83 -1.34 15.62 -9.52
N VAL A 84 -0.48 15.22 -8.55
CA VAL A 84 0.92 15.65 -8.48
C VAL A 84 1.67 15.39 -9.79
N ALA A 85 1.45 14.22 -10.41
CA ALA A 85 2.09 13.84 -11.67
C ALA A 85 1.75 14.77 -12.86
N THR A 86 0.65 15.52 -12.78
CA THR A 86 0.19 16.43 -13.85
C THR A 86 0.58 17.91 -13.64
N LEU A 87 1.10 18.26 -12.46
CA LEU A 87 1.41 19.65 -12.10
C LEU A 87 2.80 20.10 -12.61
N GLY A 88 2.98 21.42 -12.73
CA GLY A 88 4.29 22.03 -12.94
C GLY A 88 5.16 22.00 -11.66
N GLU A 89 6.47 22.19 -11.79
CA GLU A 89 7.41 22.03 -10.67
C GLU A 89 7.08 22.95 -9.47
N ALA A 90 6.80 24.23 -9.73
CA ALA A 90 6.45 25.19 -8.68
C ALA A 90 5.15 24.83 -7.95
N GLU A 91 4.16 24.29 -8.67
CA GLU A 91 2.88 23.86 -8.09
C GLU A 91 3.06 22.59 -7.25
N LYS A 92 3.91 21.66 -7.70
CA LYS A 92 4.29 20.49 -6.90
C LYS A 92 4.96 20.92 -5.61
N GLU A 93 5.95 21.81 -5.67
CA GLU A 93 6.65 22.29 -4.47
C GLU A 93 5.69 22.95 -3.47
N ALA A 94 4.79 23.81 -3.94
CA ALA A 94 3.79 24.46 -3.09
C ALA A 94 2.88 23.41 -2.43
N LEU A 95 2.35 22.48 -3.23
CA LEU A 95 1.43 21.47 -2.75
C LEU A 95 2.11 20.48 -1.77
N MET A 96 3.39 20.17 -1.99
CA MET A 96 4.19 19.37 -1.08
C MET A 96 4.37 20.07 0.27
N LYS A 97 4.71 21.37 0.27
CA LYS A 97 4.88 22.16 1.50
C LYS A 97 3.57 22.37 2.25
N GLU A 98 2.46 22.60 1.55
CA GLU A 98 1.17 22.96 2.16
C GLU A 98 0.35 21.76 2.62
N LYS A 99 0.51 20.60 1.97
CA LYS A 99 -0.34 19.43 2.22
C LYS A 99 0.45 18.20 2.63
N PHE A 100 1.49 17.83 1.88
CA PHE A 100 2.20 16.59 2.15
C PHE A 100 3.01 16.65 3.44
N VAL A 101 3.87 17.67 3.60
CA VAL A 101 4.74 17.80 4.79
C VAL A 101 3.93 17.89 6.10
N PRO A 102 2.87 18.71 6.22
CA PRO A 102 2.06 18.72 7.43
C PRO A 102 1.38 17.37 7.71
N ALA A 103 0.93 16.66 6.68
CA ALA A 103 0.35 15.34 6.84
C ALA A 103 1.40 14.31 7.31
N THR A 104 2.63 14.34 6.79
CA THR A 104 3.68 13.44 7.26
C THR A 104 4.08 13.74 8.70
N GLU A 105 4.21 15.01 9.09
CA GLU A 105 4.51 15.42 10.47
C GLU A 105 3.43 14.94 11.45
N LYS A 106 2.16 14.96 11.03
CA LYS A 106 1.02 14.47 11.83
C LYS A 106 1.00 12.96 11.97
N TYR A 107 1.19 12.22 10.88
CA TYR A 107 0.92 10.76 10.85
C TYR A 107 2.16 9.89 10.99
N PHE A 108 3.31 10.29 10.45
CA PHE A 108 4.51 9.44 10.43
C PHE A 108 5.03 9.05 11.82
N PRO A 109 4.98 9.91 12.86
CA PRO A 109 5.40 9.51 14.20
C PRO A 109 4.71 8.23 14.71
N ILE A 110 3.46 7.99 14.31
CA ILE A 110 2.70 6.78 14.67
C ILE A 110 3.41 5.54 14.10
N TYR A 111 3.68 5.52 12.79
CA TYR A 111 4.30 4.39 12.11
C TYR A 111 5.74 4.15 12.58
N LYS A 112 6.51 5.22 12.78
CA LYS A 112 7.88 5.13 13.31
C LYS A 112 7.90 4.49 14.70
N LYS A 113 6.93 4.83 15.55
CA LYS A 113 6.77 4.21 16.87
C LYS A 113 6.56 2.70 16.76
N TYR A 114 5.64 2.23 15.90
CA TYR A 114 5.38 0.80 15.74
C TYR A 114 6.60 0.04 15.20
N LEU A 115 7.30 0.57 14.20
CA LEU A 115 8.55 -0.02 13.69
C LEU A 115 9.62 -0.12 14.79
N ALA A 116 9.76 0.92 15.61
CA ALA A 116 10.72 0.94 16.72
C ALA A 116 10.35 -0.06 17.82
N GLU A 117 9.07 -0.18 18.18
CA GLU A 117 8.59 -1.09 19.24
C GLU A 117 8.67 -2.57 18.83
N ALA A 118 8.46 -2.87 17.54
CA ALA A 118 8.58 -4.22 17.01
C ALA A 118 10.06 -4.66 16.89
N ALA A 119 10.96 -3.72 16.55
CA ALA A 119 12.41 -3.91 16.49
C ALA A 119 12.88 -5.11 15.65
N ASN A 120 12.08 -5.53 14.66
CA ASN A 120 12.37 -6.65 13.76
C ASN A 120 12.33 -6.26 12.27
N GLY A 121 12.10 -4.97 11.97
CA GLY A 121 11.97 -4.43 10.62
C GLY A 121 10.57 -4.55 10.00
N PHE A 122 9.58 -5.02 10.76
CA PHE A 122 8.15 -5.02 10.41
C PHE A 122 7.37 -4.20 11.45
N PHE A 123 6.09 -3.91 11.17
CA PHE A 123 5.25 -3.13 12.08
C PHE A 123 4.85 -3.88 13.36
N PHE A 124 4.87 -5.22 13.35
CA PHE A 124 4.45 -6.06 14.46
C PHE A 124 5.47 -7.15 14.80
N LYS A 125 5.50 -7.56 16.08
CA LYS A 125 6.45 -8.56 16.59
C LYS A 125 6.23 -9.95 16.00
N CYS A 126 5.01 -10.26 15.53
CA CYS A 126 4.67 -11.51 14.88
C CYS A 126 5.39 -11.73 13.52
N GLY A 127 6.03 -10.68 12.99
CA GLY A 127 6.67 -10.70 11.67
C GLY A 127 5.84 -9.93 10.64
N PRO A 128 5.98 -10.24 9.34
CA PRO A 128 5.29 -9.50 8.28
C PRO A 128 3.78 -9.73 8.34
N THR A 129 3.04 -8.64 8.21
CA THR A 129 1.59 -8.61 8.05
C THR A 129 1.23 -8.08 6.66
N TRP A 130 -0.02 -8.22 6.23
CA TRP A 130 -0.49 -7.65 4.96
C TRP A 130 -0.23 -6.13 4.89
N PHE A 131 -0.24 -5.46 6.04
CA PHE A 131 0.01 -4.03 6.17
C PHE A 131 1.45 -3.66 5.83
N ASP A 132 2.44 -4.50 6.17
CA ASP A 132 3.83 -4.30 5.78
C ASP A 132 4.00 -4.26 4.25
N PHE A 133 3.35 -5.17 3.52
CA PHE A 133 3.39 -5.19 2.06
C PHE A 133 2.70 -3.96 1.45
N TYR A 134 1.57 -3.54 2.03
CA TYR A 134 0.87 -2.33 1.59
C TYR A 134 1.76 -1.09 1.78
N LEU A 135 2.38 -0.91 2.94
CA LEU A 135 3.20 0.25 3.25
C LEU A 135 4.51 0.28 2.47
N ALA A 136 5.16 -0.87 2.26
CA ALA A 136 6.38 -0.93 1.44
C ALA A 136 6.11 -0.42 0.01
N GLU A 137 5.04 -0.88 -0.63
CA GLU A 137 4.67 -0.44 -1.99
C GLU A 137 4.23 1.04 -2.02
N MET A 138 3.52 1.51 -0.99
CA MET A 138 3.14 2.92 -0.91
C MET A 138 4.36 3.83 -0.73
N HIS A 139 5.29 3.47 0.14
CA HIS A 139 6.51 4.25 0.38
C HIS A 139 7.49 4.21 -0.80
N ASP A 140 7.57 3.09 -1.52
CA ASP A 140 8.30 3.03 -2.80
C ASP A 140 7.70 4.00 -3.81
N SER A 141 6.37 4.01 -3.92
CA SER A 141 5.66 4.96 -4.78
C SER A 141 5.97 6.40 -4.35
N PHE A 142 5.99 6.70 -3.06
CA PHE A 142 6.31 8.05 -2.57
C PHE A 142 7.73 8.42 -2.96
N ASN A 143 8.71 7.54 -2.76
CA ASN A 143 10.08 7.78 -3.15
C ASN A 143 10.25 8.00 -4.66
N ASN A 144 9.41 7.39 -5.49
CA ASN A 144 9.43 7.61 -6.94
C ASN A 144 8.89 8.98 -7.36
N TYR A 145 8.00 9.61 -6.57
CA TYR A 145 7.38 10.90 -6.92
C TYR A 145 7.85 12.07 -6.08
N ILE A 146 8.42 11.82 -4.90
CA ILE A 146 8.80 12.82 -3.92
C ILE A 146 10.32 12.76 -3.78
N PRO A 147 11.04 13.80 -4.23
CA PRO A 147 12.48 13.89 -4.05
C PRO A 147 12.87 13.68 -2.59
N ASP A 148 13.94 12.90 -2.40
CA ASP A 148 14.57 12.67 -1.09
C ASP A 148 13.66 12.05 -0.01
N PHE A 149 12.49 11.48 -0.36
CA PHE A 149 11.57 10.87 0.60
C PHE A 149 12.27 9.87 1.54
N TYR A 150 13.04 8.93 0.97
CA TYR A 150 13.79 7.96 1.78
C TYR A 150 15.03 8.53 2.47
N GLN A 151 15.56 9.66 2.01
CA GLN A 151 16.64 10.34 2.74
C GLN A 151 16.09 11.00 4.00
N ASN A 152 14.87 11.56 3.92
CA ASN A 152 14.17 12.19 5.04
C ASN A 152 13.48 11.18 5.97
N HIS A 153 13.21 9.97 5.49
CA HIS A 153 12.54 8.90 6.22
C HIS A 153 13.27 7.54 6.07
N PRO A 154 14.53 7.44 6.55
CA PRO A 154 15.36 6.26 6.35
C PRO A 154 14.79 4.98 7.00
N GLU A 155 14.00 5.10 8.06
CA GLU A 155 13.31 3.98 8.71
C GLU A 155 12.26 3.33 7.80
N PHE A 156 11.59 4.11 6.95
CA PHE A 156 10.66 3.56 5.97
C PHE A 156 11.39 2.92 4.80
N LYS A 157 12.56 3.47 4.41
CA LYS A 157 13.43 2.79 3.46
C LYS A 157 13.86 1.42 3.98
N ALA A 158 14.33 1.36 5.23
CA ALA A 158 14.77 0.11 5.85
C ALA A 158 13.63 -0.91 5.97
N HIS A 159 12.41 -0.45 6.28
CA HIS A 159 11.19 -1.27 6.25
C HIS A 159 10.89 -1.82 4.85
N SER A 160 10.84 -0.97 3.83
CA SER A 160 10.60 -1.41 2.45
C SER A 160 11.65 -2.40 1.97
N GLU A 161 12.94 -2.14 2.22
CA GLU A 161 14.03 -3.06 1.90
C GLU A 161 13.89 -4.40 2.64
N LYS A 162 13.45 -4.36 3.90
CA LYS A 162 13.17 -5.57 4.69
C LYS A 162 12.06 -6.39 4.07
N VAL A 163 10.94 -5.78 3.68
CA VAL A 163 9.84 -6.45 2.99
C VAL A 163 10.32 -7.03 1.66
N HIS A 164 11.02 -6.25 0.84
CA HIS A 164 11.54 -6.70 -0.45
C HIS A 164 12.60 -7.79 -0.34
N SER A 165 13.25 -7.97 0.82
CA SER A 165 14.20 -9.06 1.05
C SER A 165 13.55 -10.43 1.26
N LEU A 166 12.22 -10.49 1.45
CA LEU A 166 11.50 -11.74 1.66
C LEU A 166 11.68 -12.68 0.46
N GLN A 167 12.14 -13.90 0.71
CA GLN A 167 12.46 -14.87 -0.33
C GLN A 167 11.25 -15.19 -1.22
N GLN A 168 10.06 -15.18 -0.63
CA GLN A 168 8.77 -15.42 -1.27
C GLN A 168 8.41 -14.34 -2.31
N LEU A 169 8.93 -13.12 -2.15
CA LEU A 169 8.68 -12.02 -3.09
C LEU A 169 9.66 -12.00 -4.26
N GLN A 170 10.83 -12.65 -4.16
CA GLN A 170 11.91 -12.47 -5.14
C GLN A 170 11.49 -12.80 -6.57
N ASN A 171 10.70 -13.85 -6.76
CA ASN A 171 10.20 -14.20 -8.09
C ASN A 171 9.23 -13.12 -8.60
N TYR A 172 8.26 -12.71 -7.77
CA TYR A 172 7.32 -11.66 -8.13
C TYR A 172 8.00 -10.34 -8.46
N LEU A 173 8.96 -9.88 -7.64
CA LEU A 173 9.68 -8.63 -7.86
C LEU A 173 10.51 -8.65 -9.14
N LYS A 174 11.09 -9.80 -9.50
CA LYS A 174 11.85 -9.96 -10.75
C LYS A 174 10.97 -10.01 -12.00
N THR A 175 9.76 -10.55 -11.89
CA THR A 175 8.89 -10.80 -13.06
C THR A 175 7.70 -9.85 -13.14
N ARG A 176 7.47 -8.98 -12.15
CA ARG A 176 6.36 -8.02 -12.20
C ARG A 176 6.62 -7.03 -13.35
N PRO A 177 5.59 -6.68 -14.15
CA PRO A 177 5.71 -5.63 -15.15
C PRO A 177 6.19 -4.32 -14.53
N GLU A 178 7.13 -3.65 -15.19
CA GLU A 178 7.47 -2.27 -14.87
C GLU A 178 6.35 -1.34 -15.35
N THR A 179 5.72 -0.64 -14.41
CA THR A 179 4.65 0.32 -14.71
C THR A 179 4.99 1.68 -14.13
N LYS A 180 4.51 2.75 -14.78
CA LYS A 180 4.71 4.14 -14.30
C LYS A 180 3.86 4.47 -13.07
N HIS A 181 2.92 3.60 -12.71
CA HIS A 181 1.93 3.68 -11.64
C HIS A 181 1.31 2.30 -11.41
#